data_AF-A0A5E7Z9J6-F1
#
_entry.id   AF-A0A5E7Z9J6-F1
#
_cell.length_a   1.000
_cell.length_b   1.000
_cell.length_c   1.000
_cell.angle_alpha   90.00
_cell.angle_beta   90.00
_cell.angle_gamma   90.00
#
_symmetry.space_group_name_H-M   'P 1'
#
loop_
_entity.id
_entity.type
_entity.pdbx_description
1 polymer ?
#
loop_
_entity_poly.entity_id
_entity_poly.type
_entity_poly.pdbx_seq_one_letter_code
_entity_poly.pdbx_strand_id
1 'polypeptide(L)' 'MKLDDLETIRELAAGREKNLAVLTRLKQTSPRLVLGIGADAIEVRMPPTLQQLVNDSVRESLTEQIVASDDRLRELGVEI' A
#
# COMPACT_ATOMS: atom_id res chain seq x y z
N MET A 1 -11.70 23.06 15.17
CA MET A 1 -10.84 21.91 14.85
C MET A 1 -9.90 21.72 16.03
N LYS A 2 -9.96 20.57 16.71
CA LYS A 2 -9.14 20.29 17.90
C LYS A 2 -7.72 19.92 17.46
N LEU A 3 -6.75 20.03 18.37
CA LEU A 3 -5.36 19.68 18.08
C LEU A 3 -5.22 18.20 17.69
N ASP A 4 -6.04 17.33 18.29
CA ASP A 4 -6.14 15.90 17.99
C ASP A 4 -6.63 15.62 16.55
N ASP A 5 -7.52 16.46 16.01
CA ASP A 5 -7.99 16.32 14.62
C ASP A 5 -6.88 16.63 13.62
N LEU A 6 -6.03 17.63 13.93
CA LEU A 6 -4.90 18.02 13.09
C LEU A 6 -3.81 16.94 13.04
N GLU A 7 -3.54 16.28 14.17
CA GLU A 7 -2.61 15.16 14.24
C GLU A 7 -3.15 13.97 13.45
N THR A 8 -4.43 13.63 13.64
CA THR A 8 -5.11 12.56 12.91
C THR A 8 -5.08 12.79 11.39
N ILE A 9 -5.32 14.02 10.94
CA ILE A 9 -5.25 14.37 9.50
C ILE A 9 -3.84 14.17 8.96
N ARG A 10 -2.81 14.58 9.71
CA ARG A 10 -1.41 14.40 9.28
C ARG A 10 -1.06 12.93 9.14
N GLU A 11 -1.47 12.10 10.09
CA GLU A 11 -1.24 10.66 10.04
C GLU A 11 -1.98 10.00 8.87
N LEU A 12 -3.26 10.35 8.65
CA LEU A 12 -4.06 9.84 7.53
C LEU A 12 -3.48 10.26 6.17
N ALA A 13 -3.10 11.52 6.02
CA ALA A 13 -2.49 12.03 4.79
C ALA A 13 -1.15 11.34 4.49
N ALA A 14 -0.29 11.20 5.50
CA ALA A 14 0.99 10.51 5.37
C ALA A 14 0.80 9.02 5.03
N GLY A 15 -0.17 8.34 5.66
CA GLY A 15 -0.53 6.96 5.38
C GLY A 15 -1.02 6.77 3.94
N ARG A 16 -1.92 7.67 3.50
CA ARG A 16 -2.43 7.71 2.12
C ARG A 16 -1.30 7.91 1.10
N GLU A 17 -0.43 8.90 1.29
CA GLU A 17 0.69 9.17 0.37
C GLU A 17 1.64 7.97 0.29
N LYS A 18 1.93 7.34 1.42
CA LYS A 18 2.76 6.12 1.47
C LYS A 18 2.11 4.98 0.69
N ASN A 19 0.81 4.74 0.87
CA ASN A 19 0.08 3.70 0.14
C ASN A 19 0.03 3.99 -1.37
N LEU A 20 -0.15 5.25 -1.77
CA LEU A 20 -0.12 5.67 -3.17
C LEU A 20 1.26 5.47 -3.81
N ALA A 21 2.34 5.76 -3.07
CA ALA A 21 3.70 5.52 -3.51
C ALA A 21 3.98 4.02 -3.70
N VAL A 22 3.52 3.17 -2.78
CA VAL A 22 3.64 1.70 -2.90
C VAL A 22 2.85 1.18 -4.10
N LEU A 23 1.62 1.64 -4.32
CA LEU A 23 0.82 1.29 -5.50
C LEU A 23 1.52 1.67 -6.81
N THR A 24 2.10 2.87 -6.87
CA THR A 24 2.85 3.34 -8.03
C THR A 24 4.07 2.46 -8.29
N ARG A 25 4.78 2.07 -7.24
CA ARG A 25 5.97 1.23 -7.33
C ARG A 25 5.65 -0.22 -7.70
N LEU A 26 4.54 -0.78 -7.21
CA LEU A 26 4.06 -2.12 -7.57
C LEU A 26 3.77 -2.26 -9.07
N LYS A 27 3.32 -1.19 -9.74
CA LYS A 27 3.18 -1.18 -11.20
C LYS A 27 4.51 -1.28 -11.94
N GLN A 28 5.62 -0.93 -11.30
CA GLN A 28 6.96 -0.83 -11.90
C GLN A 28 7.88 -2.00 -11.52
N THR A 29 7.57 -2.76 -10.47
CA THR A 29 8.44 -3.83 -9.97
C THR A 29 7.85 -5.21 -10.22
N SER A 30 8.64 -6.10 -10.81
CA SER A 30 8.34 -7.53 -10.84
C SER A 30 8.63 -8.16 -9.47
N PRO A 31 7.64 -8.69 -8.72
CA PRO A 31 7.90 -9.38 -7.46
C PRO A 31 8.81 -10.60 -7.65
N ARG A 32 9.75 -10.75 -6.72
CA ARG A 32 10.60 -11.94 -6.55
C ARG A 32 10.06 -12.77 -5.40
N LEU A 33 10.08 -14.08 -5.54
CA LEU A 33 9.75 -15.00 -4.45
C LEU A 33 11.07 -15.48 -3.84
N VAL A 34 11.35 -15.09 -2.60
CA VAL A 34 12.51 -15.60 -1.88
C VAL A 34 12.06 -16.82 -1.08
N LEU A 35 12.46 -18.02 -1.51
CA LEU A 35 12.28 -19.24 -0.72
C LEU A 35 13.53 -19.42 0.15
N GLY A 36 13.40 -19.18 1.45
CA GLY A 36 14.42 -19.58 2.41
C GLY A 36 14.34 -21.08 2.65
N ILE A 37 15.41 -21.82 2.35
CA ILE A 37 15.55 -23.24 2.69
C ILE A 37 16.78 -23.38 3.60
N GLY A 38 16.56 -23.33 4.92
CA GLY A 38 17.66 -23.38 5.89
C GLY A 38 18.52 -22.12 5.89
N ALA A 39 19.85 -22.25 5.79
CA ALA A 39 20.77 -21.11 5.73
C ALA A 39 20.90 -20.50 4.31
N ASP A 40 20.35 -21.16 3.29
CA ASP A 40 20.43 -20.74 1.90
C ASP A 40 19.10 -20.14 1.43
N ALA A 41 19.16 -18.98 0.78
CA ALA A 41 18.01 -18.34 0.14
C ALA A 41 18.05 -18.62 -1.36
N ILE A 42 17.04 -19.34 -1.86
CA ILE A 42 16.83 -19.47 -3.30
C ILE A 42 15.90 -18.35 -3.73
N GLU A 43 16.43 -17.40 -4.49
CA GLU A 43 15.63 -16.40 -5.18
C GLU A 43 15.01 -17.02 -6.43
N VAL A 44 13.72 -17.37 -6.36
CA VAL A 44 12.97 -17.86 -7.52
C VAL A 44 12.20 -16.70 -8.12
N ARG A 45 12.30 -16.53 -9.43
CA ARG A 45 11.48 -15.55 -10.14
C ARG A 45 10.02 -16.05 -10.09
N MET A 46 9.13 -15.23 -9.53
CA MET A 46 7.73 -15.61 -9.35
C MET A 46 7.08 -15.89 -10.71
N PRO A 47 6.32 -16.98 -10.86
CA PRO A 47 5.53 -17.23 -12.06
C PRO A 47 4.60 -16.05 -12.37
N PRO A 48 4.35 -15.71 -13.64
CA PRO A 48 3.58 -14.52 -14.02
C PRO A 48 2.15 -14.53 -13.45
N THR A 49 1.52 -15.69 -13.32
CA THR A 49 0.19 -15.85 -12.73
C THR A 49 0.16 -15.54 -11.23
N LEU A 50 1.14 -16.04 -10.47
CA LEU A 50 1.27 -15.74 -9.04
C LEU A 50 1.68 -14.29 -8.82
N GLN A 51 2.51 -13.74 -9.70
CA GLN A 51 2.87 -12.32 -9.69
C GLN A 51 1.65 -11.42 -9.91
N GLN A 52 0.80 -11.75 -10.88
CA GLN A 52 -0.46 -11.03 -11.09
C GLN A 52 -1.37 -11.12 -9.88
N LEU A 53 -1.57 -12.32 -9.32
CA LEU A 53 -2.42 -12.52 -8.15
C LEU A 53 -1.96 -11.68 -6.94
N VAL A 54 -0.67 -11.71 -6.62
CA VAL A 54 -0.11 -10.92 -5.52
C VAL A 54 -0.24 -9.42 -5.81
N ASN A 55 0.08 -9.00 -7.04
CA ASN A 55 -0.03 -7.60 -7.43
C ASN A 55 -1.48 -7.09 -7.36
N ASP A 56 -2.46 -7.89 -7.79
CA ASP A 56 -3.86 -7.53 -7.79
C ASP A 56 -4.42 -7.46 -6.35
N SER A 57 -4.08 -8.44 -5.51
CA SER A 57 -4.50 -8.46 -4.10
C SER A 57 -3.89 -7.29 -3.30
N VAL A 58 -2.59 -7.01 -3.48
CA VAL A 58 -1.96 -5.86 -2.81
C VAL A 58 -2.52 -4.55 -3.37
N ARG A 59 -2.81 -4.48 -4.67
CA ARG A 59 -3.42 -3.29 -5.27
C ARG A 59 -4.80 -3.02 -4.71
N GLU A 60 -5.64 -4.02 -4.61
CA GLU A 60 -6.99 -3.92 -4.04
C GLU A 60 -6.92 -3.40 -2.60
N SER A 61 -6.12 -4.05 -1.75
CA SER A 61 -5.97 -3.66 -0.34
C SER A 61 -5.45 -2.22 -0.17
N LEU A 62 -4.44 -1.81 -0.94
CA LEU A 62 -3.92 -0.45 -0.86
C LEU A 62 -4.92 0.58 -1.40
N THR A 63 -5.71 0.22 -2.41
CA THR A 63 -6.76 1.10 -2.95
C THR A 63 -7.86 1.31 -1.92
N GLU A 64 -8.33 0.25 -1.27
CA GLU A 64 -9.30 0.33 -0.18
C GLU A 64 -8.82 1.20 0.97
N GLN A 65 -7.54 1.06 1.38
CA GLN A 65 -6.97 1.89 2.44
C GLN A 65 -6.85 3.37 2.04
N ILE A 66 -6.57 3.67 0.77
CA ILE A 66 -6.54 5.05 0.26
C ILE A 66 -7.95 5.64 0.28
N VAL A 67 -8.95 4.92 -0.23
CA VAL A 67 -10.35 5.37 -0.23
C VAL A 67 -10.84 5.61 1.20
N ALA A 68 -10.58 4.68 2.12
CA ALA A 68 -10.94 4.85 3.53
C ALA A 68 -10.23 6.03 4.19
N SER A 69 -8.98 6.32 3.80
CA SER A 69 -8.27 7.50 4.28
C SER A 69 -8.86 8.78 3.70
N ASP A 70 -9.23 8.77 2.41
CA ASP A 70 -9.87 9.90 1.73
C ASP A 70 -11.23 10.24 2.35
N ASP A 71 -12.04 9.22 2.63
CA ASP A 71 -13.34 9.41 3.26
C ASP A 71 -13.19 10.01 4.68
N ARG A 72 -12.27 9.49 5.50
CA ARG A 72 -12.00 10.05 6.84
C ARG A 72 -11.45 11.48 6.80
N LEU A 73 -10.59 11.78 5.84
CA LEU A 73 -10.06 13.13 5.65
C LEU A 73 -11.16 14.12 5.23
N ARG A 74 -12.09 13.70 4.35
CA ARG A 74 -13.27 14.50 3.98
C ARG A 74 -14.23 14.72 5.16
N GLU A 75 -14.46 13.71 5.99
CA GLU A 75 -15.26 13.82 7.22
C GLU A 75 -14.66 14.85 8.20
N LEU A 76 -13.33 15.00 8.20
CA LEU A 76 -12.61 15.99 8.99
C LEU A 76 -12.51 17.38 8.30
N GLY A 77 -13.14 17.55 7.13
CA GLY A 77 -13.20 18.81 6.40
C GLY A 77 -11.96 19.12 5.56
N VAL A 78 -11.15 18.12 5.23
CA VAL A 78 -10.00 18.26 4.34
C VAL A 78 -10.44 18.01 2.90
N GLU A 79 -10.21 18.98 2.01
CA GLU A 79 -10.30 18.77 0.56
C GLU A 79 -9.04 18.06 0.06
N ILE A 80 -9.22 16.97 -0.70
CA ILE A 80 -8.17 16.02 -1.13
C ILE A 80 -8.19 15.89 -2.65
#